data_AF-A0A2G9N9I1-F1
#
_entry.id   AF-A0A2G9N9I1-F1
#
_cell.length_a   1.000
_cell.length_b   1.000
_cell.length_c   1.000
_cell.angle_alpha   90.00
_cell.angle_beta   90.00
_cell.angle_gamma   90.00
#
_symmetry.space_group_name_H-M   'P 1'
#
loop_
_entity.id
_entity.type
_entity.pdbx_description
1 polymer ?
#
loop_
_entity_poly.entity_id
_entity_poly.type
_entity_poly.pdbx_seq_one_letter_code
_entity_poly.pdbx_strand_id
1 'polypeptide(L)'
;MFSIIEVFFMVLNTNYFELAKEDWSKVDFGDKRLNERAILIGTEFLNNPFVSPPKMMKSFKATKAFYRFMDSDKVSHEKLITTHVTKSKNKLIENKIILAIQDSMTISLNRNYDIEGLYTVGGSKNNNAEGILIHNTISVIPYDHYGIIDGLLHQIVHKRKPKEERNKDNNDSILWTKSIAAVGIAPKDTTVIDVMDRGADMLKVMNSSLKHNHEFIIRAKHNRLLDEKNANSLFDFVKRLPVAGHTFLDVQANKGRKKRIAKLNISFSKITLPKTKNEKDNPPVNCSVIQVLETDCVDNQEPLKWFILTSLDVRTLNDALKIVKYYSFRWIIEEYHKCMKTGFRLEQTQLKKLQRIENLLGFIAISSVKLLQLRDIVRNNPEAEAQEYVEKEDINIVRAYYKIEKKEMTIDRFLRYIAQMGGFLNRKNDGNPGWQSIWEGWKFFLGMKEGVKLQKEGLIYG
;
A
#
# COMPACT_ATOMS: atom_id res chain seq x y z
N MET A 1 -16.95 -17.68 2.67
CA MET A 1 -15.52 -17.97 2.82
C MET A 1 -14.91 -17.83 1.45
N PHE A 2 -14.56 -16.60 1.03
CA PHE A 2 -13.84 -16.46 -0.22
C PHE A 2 -12.38 -16.78 0.07
N SER A 3 -11.92 -17.95 -0.34
CA SER A 3 -10.50 -18.28 -0.18
C SER A 3 -9.67 -17.22 -0.92
N ILE A 4 -8.45 -16.95 -0.47
CA ILE A 4 -7.50 -16.05 -1.16
C ILE A 4 -7.40 -16.40 -2.66
N ILE A 5 -7.60 -17.66 -3.02
CA ILE A 5 -7.67 -18.19 -4.39
C ILE A 5 -8.83 -17.60 -5.20
N GLU A 6 -10.01 -17.35 -4.61
CA GLU A 6 -11.18 -16.81 -5.33
C GLU A 6 -11.01 -15.32 -5.70
N VAL A 7 -10.36 -14.52 -4.84
CA VAL A 7 -9.97 -13.14 -5.18
C VAL A 7 -8.97 -13.16 -6.35
N PHE A 8 -8.05 -14.13 -6.35
CA PHE A 8 -7.04 -14.28 -7.39
C PHE A 8 -7.61 -14.80 -8.72
N PHE A 9 -8.57 -15.73 -8.67
CA PHE A 9 -9.31 -16.22 -9.84
C PHE A 9 -10.04 -15.08 -10.56
N MET A 10 -10.66 -14.19 -9.80
CA MET A 10 -11.47 -13.09 -10.35
C MET A 10 -10.61 -12.01 -11.01
N VAL A 11 -9.42 -11.76 -10.48
CA VAL A 11 -8.50 -10.72 -10.98
C VAL A 11 -7.85 -11.13 -12.31
N LEU A 12 -7.62 -12.43 -12.52
CA LEU A 12 -6.94 -12.97 -13.69
C LEU A 12 -7.87 -13.55 -14.77
N ASN A 13 -9.11 -13.94 -14.45
CA ASN A 13 -10.13 -14.36 -15.44
C ASN A 13 -10.88 -13.20 -16.15
N THR A 14 -10.20 -12.08 -16.35
CA THR A 14 -10.53 -10.96 -17.25
C THR A 14 -12.03 -10.65 -17.46
N ASN A 15 -12.77 -10.42 -16.38
CA ASN A 15 -13.92 -9.53 -16.44
C ASN A 15 -13.70 -8.34 -15.49
N TYR A 16 -12.92 -7.37 -15.98
CA TYR A 16 -12.65 -6.11 -15.26
C TYR A 16 -13.92 -5.40 -14.81
N PHE A 17 -15.03 -5.62 -15.51
CA PHE A 17 -16.33 -5.08 -15.14
C PHE A 17 -16.91 -5.77 -13.89
N GLU A 18 -16.78 -7.09 -13.76
CA GLU A 18 -17.16 -7.79 -12.53
C GLU A 18 -16.24 -7.43 -11.36
N LEU A 19 -14.93 -7.28 -11.60
CA LEU A 19 -14.01 -6.75 -10.58
C LEU A 19 -14.41 -5.35 -10.12
N ALA A 20 -14.71 -4.46 -11.07
CA ALA A 20 -15.17 -3.11 -10.76
C ALA A 20 -16.50 -3.11 -10.00
N LYS A 21 -17.42 -4.04 -10.32
CA LYS A 21 -18.68 -4.18 -9.57
C LYS A 21 -18.42 -4.50 -8.10
N GLU A 22 -17.42 -5.29 -7.76
CA GLU A 22 -17.12 -5.59 -6.35
C GLU A 22 -16.89 -4.32 -5.52
N ASP A 23 -16.28 -3.31 -6.14
CA ASP A 23 -15.79 -2.11 -5.46
C ASP A 23 -16.66 -0.88 -5.69
N TRP A 24 -17.49 -0.86 -6.74
CA TRP A 24 -18.32 0.32 -7.08
C TRP A 24 -19.82 0.03 -7.26
N SER A 25 -20.28 -1.22 -7.23
CA SER A 25 -21.72 -1.53 -7.45
C SER A 25 -22.66 -1.03 -6.35
N LYS A 26 -22.16 -0.91 -5.11
CA LYS A 26 -22.94 -0.47 -3.94
C LYS A 26 -22.79 1.03 -3.65
N VAL A 27 -22.10 1.77 -4.52
CA VAL A 27 -21.97 3.21 -4.36
C VAL A 27 -23.31 3.88 -4.64
N ASP A 28 -23.71 4.80 -3.76
CA ASP A 28 -24.96 5.55 -3.90
C ASP A 28 -24.74 7.06 -3.94
N PHE A 29 -24.86 7.63 -5.14
CA PHE A 29 -24.85 9.07 -5.38
C PHE A 29 -26.25 9.70 -5.41
N GLY A 30 -27.32 8.94 -5.17
CA GLY A 30 -28.70 9.39 -5.38
C GLY A 30 -29.04 9.60 -6.86
N ASP A 31 -28.25 9.04 -7.79
CA ASP A 31 -28.49 9.03 -9.22
C ASP A 31 -27.98 7.72 -9.82
N LYS A 32 -28.90 6.87 -10.28
CA LYS A 32 -28.58 5.54 -10.84
C LYS A 32 -27.56 5.63 -11.98
N ARG A 33 -27.60 6.69 -12.80
CA ARG A 33 -26.67 6.87 -13.93
C ARG A 33 -25.26 7.17 -13.45
N LEU A 34 -25.11 7.87 -12.32
CA LEU A 34 -23.79 8.09 -11.70
C LEU A 34 -23.28 6.80 -11.09
N ASN A 35 -24.13 6.01 -10.42
CA ASN A 35 -23.75 4.72 -9.85
C ASN A 35 -23.25 3.76 -10.94
N GLU A 36 -23.98 3.63 -12.06
CA GLU A 36 -23.56 2.85 -13.22
C GLU A 36 -22.27 3.39 -13.86
N ARG A 37 -22.13 4.72 -13.94
CA ARG A 37 -20.93 5.35 -14.49
C ARG A 37 -19.69 5.06 -13.65
N ALA A 38 -19.81 4.98 -12.33
CA ALA A 38 -18.67 4.65 -11.46
C ALA A 38 -18.12 3.26 -11.77
N ILE A 39 -18.99 2.27 -11.99
CA ILE A 39 -18.56 0.91 -12.39
C ILE A 39 -17.81 0.95 -13.73
N LEU A 40 -18.34 1.68 -14.73
CA LEU A 40 -17.70 1.80 -16.04
C LEU A 40 -16.34 2.50 -15.96
N ILE A 41 -16.23 3.58 -15.18
CA ILE A 41 -14.95 4.27 -14.98
C ILE A 41 -13.98 3.34 -14.25
N GLY A 42 -14.39 2.69 -13.17
CA GLY A 42 -13.57 1.72 -12.43
C GLY A 42 -13.07 0.59 -13.31
N THR A 43 -13.93 0.06 -14.19
CA THR A 43 -13.56 -0.96 -15.19
C THR A 43 -12.41 -0.48 -16.07
N GLU A 44 -12.48 0.75 -16.58
CA GLU A 44 -11.42 1.30 -17.43
C GLU A 44 -10.14 1.62 -16.66
N PHE A 45 -10.22 1.96 -15.37
CA PHE A 45 -9.03 2.10 -14.51
C PHE A 45 -8.31 0.78 -14.28
N LEU A 46 -9.04 -0.33 -14.19
CA LEU A 46 -8.46 -1.67 -14.05
C LEU A 46 -7.92 -2.20 -15.39
N ASN A 47 -8.59 -1.89 -16.49
CA ASN A 47 -8.23 -2.36 -17.83
C ASN A 47 -7.06 -1.56 -18.43
N ASN A 48 -7.06 -0.24 -18.26
CA ASN A 48 -6.09 0.68 -18.85
C ASN A 48 -5.49 1.63 -17.81
N PRO A 49 -4.90 1.15 -16.71
CA PRO A 49 -4.14 1.99 -15.80
C PRO A 49 -2.95 2.64 -16.54
N PHE A 50 -2.49 3.75 -15.99
CA PHE A 50 -1.26 4.45 -16.41
C PHE A 50 -1.35 5.23 -17.73
N VAL A 51 -2.55 5.45 -18.26
CA VAL A 51 -2.77 6.36 -19.39
C VAL A 51 -3.64 7.54 -18.99
N SER A 52 -3.64 8.60 -19.81
CA SER A 52 -4.50 9.76 -19.59
C SER A 52 -5.98 9.39 -19.75
N PRO A 53 -6.92 10.13 -19.12
CA PRO A 53 -8.35 9.84 -19.25
C PRO A 53 -8.86 9.71 -20.70
N PRO A 54 -8.42 10.54 -21.68
CA PRO A 54 -8.83 10.35 -23.08
C PRO A 54 -8.40 9.01 -23.68
N LYS A 55 -7.17 8.55 -23.37
CA LYS A 55 -6.68 7.24 -23.82
C LYS A 55 -7.41 6.10 -23.12
N MET A 56 -7.68 6.27 -21.83
CA MET A 56 -8.37 5.29 -21.00
C MET A 56 -9.83 5.10 -21.45
N MET A 57 -10.54 6.18 -21.76
CA MET A 57 -11.98 6.16 -22.10
C MET A 57 -12.26 5.84 -23.57
N LYS A 58 -11.23 5.81 -24.44
CA LYS A 58 -11.24 5.39 -25.86
C LYS A 58 -12.19 6.13 -26.82
N SER A 59 -13.07 7.00 -26.34
CA SER A 59 -13.97 7.80 -27.17
C SER A 59 -14.20 9.21 -26.60
N PHE A 60 -14.55 10.16 -27.47
CA PHE A 60 -14.88 11.52 -27.06
C PHE A 60 -16.08 11.56 -26.10
N LYS A 61 -17.13 10.80 -26.40
CA LYS A 61 -18.35 10.73 -25.56
C LYS A 61 -18.04 10.20 -24.16
N ALA A 62 -17.27 9.11 -24.05
CA ALA A 62 -16.87 8.54 -22.76
C ALA A 62 -15.92 9.48 -21.99
N THR A 63 -14.97 10.11 -22.67
CA THR A 63 -14.06 11.10 -22.08
C THR A 63 -14.83 12.29 -21.49
N LYS A 64 -15.82 12.82 -22.22
CA LYS A 64 -16.68 13.90 -21.73
C LYS A 64 -17.51 13.46 -20.53
N ALA A 65 -18.01 12.22 -20.53
CA ALA A 65 -18.74 11.65 -19.40
C ALA A 65 -17.84 11.51 -18.15
N PHE A 66 -16.59 11.07 -18.32
CA PHE A 66 -15.60 11.00 -17.25
C PHE A 66 -15.37 12.38 -16.60
N TYR A 67 -15.10 13.42 -17.40
CA TYR A 67 -14.85 14.75 -16.83
C TYR A 67 -16.10 15.35 -16.17
N ARG A 68 -17.30 15.10 -16.71
CA ARG A 68 -18.57 15.49 -16.07
C ARG A 68 -18.79 14.77 -14.75
N PHE A 69 -18.45 13.48 -14.68
CA PHE A 69 -18.53 12.69 -13.47
C PHE A 69 -17.60 13.25 -12.38
N MET A 70 -16.35 13.54 -12.73
CA MET A 70 -15.38 14.12 -11.78
C MET A 70 -15.80 15.49 -11.24
N ASP A 71 -16.54 16.27 -12.03
CA ASP A 71 -17.02 17.62 -11.66
C ASP A 71 -18.40 17.63 -10.99
N SER A 72 -19.06 16.48 -10.85
CA SER A 72 -20.38 16.41 -10.22
C SER A 72 -20.27 16.65 -8.71
N ASP A 73 -21.11 17.56 -8.21
CA ASP A 73 -21.35 17.84 -6.80
C ASP A 73 -21.90 16.64 -6.01
N LYS A 74 -22.62 15.74 -6.67
CA LYS A 74 -23.13 14.50 -6.07
C LYS A 74 -22.05 13.45 -5.81
N VAL A 75 -20.91 13.53 -6.52
CA VAL A 75 -19.82 12.56 -6.45
C VAL A 75 -18.78 13.04 -5.44
N SER A 76 -18.46 12.19 -4.48
CA SER A 76 -17.40 12.43 -3.50
C SER A 76 -16.41 11.26 -3.43
N HIS A 77 -15.17 11.59 -3.07
CA HIS A 77 -14.12 10.62 -2.76
C HIS A 77 -14.58 9.58 -1.73
N GLU A 78 -15.20 10.03 -0.65
CA GLU A 78 -15.68 9.17 0.43
C GLU A 78 -16.62 8.09 -0.12
N LYS A 79 -17.67 8.49 -0.84
CA LYS A 79 -18.63 7.55 -1.45
C LYS A 79 -17.96 6.57 -2.41
N LEU A 80 -16.97 7.03 -3.18
CA LEU A 80 -16.25 6.20 -4.14
C LEU A 80 -15.40 5.11 -3.48
N ILE A 81 -14.87 5.33 -2.27
CA ILE A 81 -14.08 4.33 -1.55
C ILE A 81 -14.91 3.47 -0.58
N THR A 82 -16.09 3.93 -0.16
CA THR A 82 -16.89 3.31 0.91
C THR A 82 -17.13 1.82 0.70
N THR A 83 -17.51 1.40 -0.51
CA THR A 83 -17.84 -0.01 -0.79
C THR A 83 -16.63 -0.92 -0.57
N HIS A 84 -15.48 -0.55 -1.16
CA HIS A 84 -14.22 -1.29 -0.98
C HIS A 84 -13.73 -1.26 0.47
N VAL A 85 -13.78 -0.11 1.12
CA VAL A 85 -13.37 0.06 2.53
C VAL A 85 -14.23 -0.82 3.45
N THR A 86 -15.54 -0.86 3.22
CA THR A 86 -16.48 -1.69 4.00
C THR A 86 -16.19 -3.17 3.77
N LYS A 87 -15.98 -3.57 2.51
CA LYS A 87 -15.58 -4.94 2.17
C LYS A 87 -14.27 -5.34 2.88
N SER A 88 -13.25 -4.48 2.82
CA SER A 88 -11.94 -4.72 3.44
C SER A 88 -12.02 -4.83 4.96
N LYS A 89 -12.84 -3.99 5.61
CA LYS A 89 -13.09 -4.10 7.05
C LYS A 89 -13.84 -5.37 7.43
N ASN A 90 -14.84 -5.78 6.65
CA ASN A 90 -15.57 -7.01 6.91
C ASN A 90 -14.68 -8.25 6.76
N LYS A 91 -13.68 -8.20 5.85
CA LYS A 91 -12.69 -9.26 5.67
C LYS A 91 -11.69 -9.38 6.82
N LEU A 92 -11.63 -8.42 7.74
CA LEU A 92 -10.69 -8.51 8.87
C LEU A 92 -10.91 -9.80 9.65
N ILE A 93 -12.17 -10.20 9.85
CA ILE A 93 -12.55 -11.41 10.60
C ILE A 93 -12.09 -12.72 9.94
N GLU A 94 -11.74 -12.70 8.65
CA GLU A 94 -11.32 -13.89 7.92
C GLU A 94 -9.86 -14.27 8.23
N ASN A 95 -9.10 -13.40 8.91
CA ASN A 95 -7.69 -13.60 9.19
C ASN A 95 -7.39 -13.48 10.69
N LYS A 96 -6.47 -14.31 11.18
CA LYS A 96 -6.01 -14.24 12.58
C LYS A 96 -5.18 -12.99 12.87
N ILE A 97 -4.40 -12.53 11.90
CA ILE A 97 -3.49 -11.38 12.04
C ILE A 97 -3.56 -10.54 10.77
N ILE A 98 -3.74 -9.23 10.96
CA ILE A 98 -3.69 -8.24 9.87
C ILE A 98 -2.81 -7.08 10.29
N LEU A 99 -1.93 -6.66 9.39
CA LEU A 99 -1.14 -5.44 9.53
C LEU A 99 -1.92 -4.29 8.89
N ALA A 100 -2.41 -3.37 9.71
CA ALA A 100 -2.96 -2.09 9.25
C ALA A 100 -1.78 -1.12 9.06
N ILE A 101 -1.16 -1.15 7.88
CA ILE A 101 0.01 -0.32 7.59
C ILE A 101 -0.47 1.09 7.26
N GLN A 102 0.05 2.08 7.97
CA GLN A 102 -0.33 3.48 7.79
C GLN A 102 0.88 4.33 7.39
N ASP A 103 0.66 5.25 6.46
CA ASP A 103 1.66 6.24 6.06
C ASP A 103 1.01 7.38 5.27
N SER A 104 1.70 8.51 5.19
CA SER A 104 1.27 9.66 4.41
C SER A 104 2.12 9.82 3.16
N MET A 105 1.50 10.17 2.05
CA MET A 105 2.19 10.67 0.87
C MET A 105 1.75 12.08 0.53
N THR A 106 2.71 12.88 0.08
CA THR A 106 2.42 14.17 -0.52
C THR A 106 2.39 14.02 -2.03
N ILE A 107 1.37 14.53 -2.70
CA ILE A 107 1.41 14.66 -4.17
C ILE A 107 1.80 16.07 -4.54
N SER A 108 2.74 16.19 -5.49
CA SER A 108 3.16 17.47 -6.05
C SER A 108 2.46 17.69 -7.38
N LEU A 109 1.75 18.81 -7.52
CA LEU A 109 1.02 19.19 -8.73
C LEU A 109 1.69 20.43 -9.34
N ASN A 110 2.76 20.22 -10.10
CA ASN A 110 3.46 21.31 -10.79
C ASN A 110 2.63 21.78 -11.99
N ARG A 111 2.08 23.00 -11.91
CA ARG A 111 1.10 23.52 -12.87
C ARG A 111 1.26 25.02 -13.06
N ASN A 112 0.65 25.52 -14.14
CA ASN A 112 0.68 26.93 -14.53
C ASN A 112 -0.61 27.66 -14.12
N TYR A 113 -1.37 27.10 -13.17
CA TYR A 113 -2.64 27.64 -12.69
C TYR A 113 -2.89 27.20 -11.25
N ASP A 114 -3.55 28.06 -10.48
CA ASP A 114 -3.83 27.84 -9.06
C ASP A 114 -5.07 26.96 -8.87
N ILE A 115 -5.08 26.19 -7.77
CA ILE A 115 -6.25 25.44 -7.33
C ILE A 115 -6.46 25.70 -5.85
N GLU A 116 -7.66 26.17 -5.51
CA GLU A 116 -8.07 26.37 -4.12
C GLU A 116 -7.95 25.06 -3.31
N GLY A 117 -7.35 25.17 -2.12
CA GLY A 117 -7.17 24.06 -1.18
C GLY A 117 -5.89 23.24 -1.37
N LEU A 118 -5.05 23.56 -2.36
CA LEU A 118 -3.66 23.09 -2.37
C LEU A 118 -2.81 23.87 -1.36
N TYR A 119 -1.74 23.25 -0.88
CA TYR A 119 -0.75 23.90 -0.03
C TYR A 119 0.66 23.65 -0.56
N THR A 120 1.63 24.46 -0.12
CA THR A 120 3.03 24.29 -0.53
C THR A 120 3.63 22.97 -0.04
N VAL A 121 4.08 22.16 -0.98
CA VAL A 121 4.66 20.84 -0.77
C VAL A 121 6.17 20.85 -1.06
N GLY A 122 6.97 20.85 0.01
CA GLY A 122 8.43 20.74 -0.08
C GLY A 122 9.16 22.09 -0.02
N GLY A 123 10.27 22.10 0.73
CA GLY A 123 11.21 23.21 0.85
C GLY A 123 12.58 22.76 0.32
N SER A 124 12.93 23.20 -0.88
CA SER A 124 14.29 23.15 -1.41
C SER A 124 14.44 24.33 -2.35
N LYS A 125 14.99 25.43 -1.80
CA LYS A 125 15.59 26.65 -2.38
C LYS A 125 15.07 27.29 -3.69
N ASN A 126 14.19 26.69 -4.50
CA ASN A 126 13.70 27.25 -5.77
C ASN A 126 12.35 26.73 -6.31
N ASN A 127 11.54 25.93 -5.59
CA ASN A 127 10.25 25.46 -6.13
C ASN A 127 9.08 25.62 -5.14
N ASN A 128 8.15 26.53 -5.46
CA ASN A 128 6.82 26.69 -4.85
C ASN A 128 5.86 25.60 -5.36
N ALA A 129 6.24 24.32 -5.24
CA ALA A 129 5.35 23.24 -5.67
C ALA A 129 4.13 23.20 -4.75
N GLU A 130 2.92 23.13 -5.33
CA GLU A 130 1.66 23.00 -4.60
C GLU A 130 1.10 21.59 -4.68
N GLY A 131 0.35 21.17 -3.66
CA GLY A 131 -0.11 19.79 -3.59
C GLY A 131 -1.07 19.48 -2.46
N ILE A 132 -1.31 18.19 -2.24
CA ILE A 132 -2.15 17.66 -1.15
C ILE A 132 -1.43 16.55 -0.37
N LEU A 133 -1.80 16.39 0.91
CA LEU A 133 -1.36 15.28 1.74
C LEU A 133 -2.45 14.21 1.69
N ILE A 134 -2.05 12.97 1.48
CA ILE A 134 -2.95 11.83 1.50
C ILE A 134 -2.43 10.85 2.53
N HIS A 135 -3.27 10.52 3.51
CA HIS A 135 -2.96 9.52 4.52
C HIS A 135 -3.67 8.22 4.16
N ASN A 136 -2.93 7.12 4.04
CA ASN A 136 -3.45 5.83 3.63
C ASN A 136 -3.32 4.82 4.77
N THR A 137 -4.30 3.92 4.86
CA THR A 137 -4.23 2.72 5.69
C THR A 137 -4.62 1.52 4.85
N ILE A 138 -3.67 0.61 4.64
CA ILE A 138 -3.87 -0.61 3.86
C ILE A 138 -3.81 -1.83 4.79
N SER A 139 -4.64 -2.85 4.52
CA SER A 139 -4.51 -4.15 5.17
C SER A 139 -3.48 -5.00 4.44
N VAL A 140 -2.57 -5.59 5.20
CA VAL A 140 -1.58 -6.55 4.71
C VAL A 140 -1.65 -7.80 5.57
N ILE A 141 -1.76 -8.96 4.92
CA ILE A 141 -1.71 -10.27 5.55
C ILE A 141 -0.26 -10.76 5.52
N PRO A 142 0.37 -11.02 6.68
CA PRO A 142 1.72 -11.59 6.71
C PRO A 142 1.67 -13.05 6.24
N TYR A 143 2.39 -13.37 5.15
CA TYR A 143 2.45 -14.69 4.55
C TYR A 143 3.90 -15.13 4.33
N ASP A 144 4.37 -16.07 5.16
CA ASP A 144 5.76 -16.50 5.18
C ASP A 144 6.73 -15.30 5.06
N HIS A 145 7.59 -15.20 4.05
CA HIS A 145 8.56 -14.10 3.87
C HIS A 145 7.99 -12.84 3.20
N TYR A 146 6.70 -12.79 2.90
CA TYR A 146 6.05 -11.69 2.18
C TYR A 146 4.86 -11.12 2.97
N GLY A 147 4.46 -9.90 2.63
CA GLY A 147 3.15 -9.36 3.01
C GLY A 147 2.27 -9.30 1.76
N ILE A 148 1.05 -9.83 1.86
CA ILE A 148 0.05 -9.79 0.79
C ILE A 148 -0.88 -8.62 1.07
N ILE A 149 -1.01 -7.70 0.12
CA ILE A 149 -1.99 -6.60 0.25
C ILE A 149 -3.42 -7.13 0.10
N ASP A 150 -4.25 -6.93 1.12
CA ASP A 150 -5.63 -7.41 1.13
C ASP A 150 -6.65 -6.33 0.72
N GLY A 151 -6.41 -5.08 1.12
CA GLY A 151 -7.39 -4.01 0.92
C GLY A 151 -6.93 -2.62 1.33
N LEU A 152 -7.74 -1.62 0.97
CA LEU A 152 -7.68 -0.28 1.55
C LEU A 152 -8.66 -0.22 2.72
N LEU A 153 -8.16 0.01 3.93
CA LEU A 153 -8.98 0.16 5.12
C LEU A 153 -9.46 1.60 5.31
N HIS A 154 -8.66 2.59 4.88
CA HIS A 154 -9.04 4.00 4.93
C HIS A 154 -8.11 4.89 4.09
N GLN A 155 -8.63 6.02 3.61
CA GLN A 155 -7.83 7.08 2.98
C GLN A 155 -8.37 8.46 3.37
N ILE A 156 -7.48 9.35 3.81
CA ILE A 156 -7.81 10.73 4.15
C ILE A 156 -7.13 11.64 3.14
N VAL A 157 -7.90 12.48 2.44
CA VAL A 157 -7.36 13.62 1.70
C VAL A 157 -7.29 14.81 2.66
N HIS A 158 -6.06 15.18 3.06
CA HIS A 158 -5.84 16.21 4.05
C HIS A 158 -5.45 17.55 3.40
N LYS A 159 -6.35 18.52 3.55
CA LYS A 159 -6.14 19.93 3.20
C LYS A 159 -5.35 20.58 4.33
N ARG A 160 -4.05 20.70 4.13
CA ARG A 160 -3.14 21.15 5.18
C ARG A 160 -3.27 22.66 5.35
N LYS A 161 -3.49 23.10 6.59
CA LYS A 161 -3.49 24.53 6.92
C LYS A 161 -2.09 25.14 6.88
N PRO A 162 -1.95 26.46 6.66
CA PRO A 162 -0.72 27.21 6.87
C PRO A 162 -0.11 26.89 8.23
N LYS A 163 1.22 26.95 8.34
CA LYS A 163 1.94 26.48 9.53
C LYS A 163 1.54 27.29 10.78
N GLU A 164 1.29 28.57 10.58
CA GLU A 164 0.90 29.57 11.59
C GLU A 164 -0.47 29.27 12.20
N GLU A 165 -1.36 28.61 11.44
CA GLU A 165 -2.72 28.24 11.87
C GLU A 165 -2.79 26.85 12.51
N ARG A 166 -1.66 26.14 12.62
CA ARG A 166 -1.65 24.77 13.15
C ARG A 166 -1.66 24.75 14.66
N ASN A 167 -2.51 23.88 15.20
CA ASN A 167 -2.66 23.60 16.62
C ASN A 167 -2.68 22.07 16.86
N LYS A 168 -3.02 21.66 18.08
CA LYS A 168 -3.06 20.23 18.44
C LYS A 168 -4.17 19.44 17.74
N ASP A 169 -5.20 20.11 17.23
CA ASP A 169 -6.42 19.50 16.69
C ASP A 169 -6.43 19.44 15.15
N ASN A 170 -5.53 20.17 14.49
CA ASN A 170 -5.50 20.25 13.03
C ASN A 170 -4.11 19.95 12.43
N ASN A 171 -3.14 19.53 13.24
CA ASN A 171 -1.84 19.11 12.74
C ASN A 171 -1.89 17.71 12.10
N ASP A 172 -0.87 17.39 11.31
CA ASP A 172 -0.79 16.13 10.56
C ASP A 172 -0.80 14.88 11.46
N SER A 173 -0.47 15.00 12.75
CA SER A 173 -0.48 13.85 13.67
C SER A 173 -1.89 13.32 13.98
N ILE A 174 -2.93 14.14 13.77
CA ILE A 174 -4.31 13.69 13.97
C ILE A 174 -4.72 12.63 12.92
N LEU A 175 -4.04 12.59 11.78
CA LEU A 175 -4.34 11.67 10.67
C LEU A 175 -4.20 10.22 11.10
N TRP A 176 -3.17 9.88 11.88
CA TRP A 176 -2.99 8.54 12.46
C TRP A 176 -4.21 8.13 13.29
N THR A 177 -4.59 8.96 14.26
CA THR A 177 -5.73 8.65 15.15
C THR A 177 -7.07 8.62 14.43
N LYS A 178 -7.26 9.48 13.42
CA LYS A 178 -8.45 9.46 12.56
C LYS A 178 -8.50 8.18 11.73
N SER A 179 -7.36 7.72 11.22
CA SER A 179 -7.32 6.48 10.46
C SER A 179 -7.59 5.26 11.34
N ILE A 180 -6.98 5.18 12.52
CA ILE A 180 -7.27 4.12 13.51
C ILE A 180 -8.76 4.09 13.84
N ALA A 181 -9.36 5.24 14.17
CA ALA A 181 -10.78 5.32 14.48
C ALA A 181 -11.66 4.94 13.29
N ALA A 182 -11.25 5.31 12.07
CA ALA A 182 -11.96 4.94 10.85
C ALA A 182 -11.88 3.43 10.58
N VAL A 183 -10.75 2.76 10.85
CA VAL A 183 -10.64 1.29 10.74
C VAL A 183 -11.69 0.61 11.61
N GLY A 184 -11.92 1.14 12.82
CA GLY A 184 -12.94 0.66 13.75
C GLY A 184 -12.34 -0.20 14.87
N ILE A 185 -13.18 -0.92 15.60
CA ILE A 185 -12.73 -1.87 16.64
C ILE A 185 -12.27 -3.17 15.98
N ALA A 186 -11.12 -3.72 16.40
CA ALA A 186 -10.67 -5.03 15.93
C ALA A 186 -11.71 -6.14 16.23
N PRO A 187 -12.00 -7.05 15.27
CA PRO A 187 -12.81 -8.23 15.53
C PRO A 187 -12.20 -9.11 16.63
N LYS A 188 -13.04 -9.78 17.42
CA LYS A 188 -12.63 -10.56 18.61
C LYS A 188 -11.52 -11.60 18.33
N ASP A 189 -11.60 -12.27 17.19
CA ASP A 189 -10.68 -13.36 16.81
C ASP A 189 -9.56 -12.92 15.85
N THR A 190 -9.41 -11.61 15.65
CA THR A 190 -8.44 -11.01 14.74
C THR A 190 -7.54 -10.03 15.50
N THR A 191 -6.23 -10.24 15.44
CA THR A 191 -5.26 -9.25 15.89
C THR A 191 -4.99 -8.25 14.76
N VAL A 192 -5.58 -7.05 14.85
CA VAL A 192 -5.23 -5.93 13.99
C VAL A 192 -4.02 -5.20 14.58
N ILE A 193 -2.96 -5.03 13.80
CA ILE A 193 -1.70 -4.42 14.22
C ILE A 193 -1.45 -3.16 13.39
N ASP A 194 -1.51 -1.98 14.00
CA ASP A 194 -1.16 -0.72 13.36
C ASP A 194 0.37 -0.63 13.18
N VAL A 195 0.85 -0.68 11.94
CA VAL A 195 2.29 -0.62 11.62
C VAL A 195 2.65 0.75 11.07
N MET A 196 3.46 1.50 11.80
CA MET A 196 3.67 2.93 11.53
C MET A 196 5.14 3.35 11.67
N ASP A 197 5.53 4.41 10.97
CA ASP A 197 6.89 4.91 10.94
C ASP A 197 7.22 5.81 12.16
N ARG A 198 8.35 6.52 12.10
CA ARG A 198 8.81 7.43 13.16
C ARG A 198 7.89 8.64 13.36
N GLY A 199 7.02 8.96 12.39
CA GLY A 199 6.03 10.02 12.49
C GLY A 199 4.90 9.73 13.48
N ALA A 200 4.69 8.44 13.81
CA ALA A 200 3.66 7.99 14.74
C ALA A 200 4.15 7.76 16.18
N ASP A 201 5.43 8.03 16.49
CA ASP A 201 5.97 7.88 17.85
C ASP A 201 5.41 8.97 18.78
N MET A 202 4.19 8.75 19.26
CA MET A 202 3.39 9.64 20.11
C MET A 202 2.48 8.80 21.01
N LEU A 203 2.36 9.17 22.30
CA LEU A 203 1.49 8.41 23.22
C LEU A 203 0.03 8.47 22.79
N LYS A 204 -0.43 9.60 22.22
CA LYS A 204 -1.79 9.74 21.69
C LYS A 204 -2.10 8.68 20.63
N VAL A 205 -1.15 8.37 19.74
CA VAL A 205 -1.34 7.39 18.66
C VAL A 205 -1.36 5.97 19.24
N MET A 206 -0.40 5.63 20.10
CA MET A 206 -0.35 4.33 20.79
C MET A 206 -1.63 4.03 21.58
N ASN A 207 -2.09 5.01 22.37
CA ASN A 207 -3.34 4.89 23.12
C ASN A 207 -4.57 4.81 22.22
N SER A 208 -4.55 5.47 21.06
CA SER A 208 -5.62 5.34 20.06
C SER A 208 -5.71 3.91 19.54
N SER A 209 -4.59 3.26 19.21
CA SER A 209 -4.59 1.84 18.80
C SER A 209 -5.19 0.96 19.91
N LEU A 210 -4.67 1.06 21.14
CA LEU A 210 -5.13 0.25 22.27
C LEU A 210 -6.63 0.46 22.57
N LYS A 211 -7.13 1.69 22.50
CA LYS A 211 -8.55 2.01 22.69
C LYS A 211 -9.46 1.31 21.67
N HIS A 212 -8.96 1.00 20.48
CA HIS A 212 -9.69 0.30 19.43
C HIS A 212 -9.45 -1.21 19.40
N ASN A 213 -8.84 -1.76 20.47
CA ASN A 213 -8.38 -3.15 20.53
C ASN A 213 -7.38 -3.50 19.41
N HIS A 214 -6.65 -2.51 18.91
CA HIS A 214 -5.53 -2.75 18.01
C HIS A 214 -4.25 -2.88 18.81
N GLU A 215 -3.35 -3.71 18.29
CA GLU A 215 -1.94 -3.70 18.65
C GLU A 215 -1.21 -2.65 17.81
N PHE A 216 0.00 -2.26 18.21
CA PHE A 216 0.84 -1.37 17.41
C PHE A 216 2.26 -1.88 17.24
N ILE A 217 2.90 -1.48 16.14
CA ILE A 217 4.33 -1.57 15.89
C ILE A 217 4.79 -0.22 15.32
N ILE A 218 5.55 0.53 16.13
CA ILE A 218 5.96 1.90 15.80
C ILE A 218 7.48 2.03 15.92
N ARG A 219 8.13 2.62 14.92
CA ARG A 219 9.57 2.90 15.03
C ARG A 219 9.80 4.13 15.90
N ALA A 220 10.58 3.96 16.97
CA ALA A 220 10.87 5.05 17.89
C ALA A 220 11.69 6.17 17.21
N LYS A 221 11.31 7.39 17.51
CA LYS A 221 11.95 8.64 17.13
C LYS A 221 12.55 9.34 18.33
N HIS A 222 11.84 9.35 19.45
CA HIS A 222 12.14 10.17 20.61
C HIS A 222 12.88 9.38 21.68
N ASN A 223 13.97 9.95 22.19
CA ASN A 223 14.70 9.39 23.33
C ASN A 223 14.00 9.77 24.65
N ARG A 224 12.88 9.12 24.95
CA ARG A 224 12.03 9.42 26.11
C ARG A 224 12.72 9.01 27.41
N LEU A 225 12.50 9.77 28.49
CA LEU A 225 12.83 9.26 29.82
C LEU A 225 11.88 8.12 30.16
N LEU A 226 12.41 7.01 30.68
CA LEU A 226 11.61 5.87 31.17
C LEU A 226 11.22 6.06 32.64
N ASP A 227 12.07 6.75 33.40
CA ASP A 227 11.85 7.11 34.80
C ASP A 227 12.42 8.52 35.05
N GLU A 228 11.58 9.43 35.57
CA GLU A 228 11.99 10.80 35.90
C GLU A 228 13.03 10.85 37.02
N LYS A 229 13.07 9.84 37.92
CA LYS A 229 13.99 9.81 39.07
C LYS A 229 15.41 9.38 38.69
N ASN A 230 15.53 8.45 37.75
CA ASN A 230 16.80 7.82 37.39
C ASN A 230 17.44 8.37 36.11
N ALA A 231 16.83 9.40 35.49
CA ALA A 231 17.26 10.02 34.24
C ALA A 231 17.55 9.02 33.09
N ASN A 232 16.99 7.82 33.17
CA ASN A 232 17.32 6.75 32.23
C ASN A 232 16.51 6.94 30.95
N SER A 233 17.20 7.24 29.85
CA SER A 233 16.59 7.48 28.55
C SER A 233 16.36 6.16 27.80
N LEU A 234 15.30 6.08 26.99
CA LEU A 234 14.92 4.89 26.24
C LEU A 234 16.08 4.34 25.41
N PHE A 235 16.75 5.19 24.63
CA PHE A 235 17.82 4.72 23.75
C PHE A 235 19.08 4.33 24.53
N ASP A 236 19.36 4.94 25.67
CA ASP A 236 20.52 4.54 26.48
C ASP A 236 20.25 3.27 27.28
N PHE A 237 19.03 3.09 27.77
CA PHE A 237 18.56 1.84 28.36
C PHE A 237 18.70 0.69 27.36
N VAL A 238 18.12 0.85 26.17
CA VAL A 238 18.07 -0.24 25.17
C VAL A 238 19.47 -0.63 24.69
N LYS A 239 20.38 0.33 24.49
CA LYS A 239 21.78 0.05 24.11
C LYS A 239 22.53 -0.85 25.11
N ARG A 240 22.10 -0.88 26.37
CA ARG A 240 22.73 -1.68 27.43
C ARG A 240 22.11 -3.07 27.57
N LEU A 241 21.03 -3.36 26.85
CA LEU A 241 20.39 -4.66 26.91
C LEU A 241 21.30 -5.73 26.33
N PRO A 242 21.37 -6.93 26.95
CA PRO A 242 22.11 -8.04 26.39
C PRO A 242 21.53 -8.44 25.03
N VAL A 243 22.40 -8.84 24.12
CA VAL A 243 21.99 -9.38 22.81
C VAL A 243 21.31 -10.72 23.05
N ALA A 244 20.04 -10.81 22.67
CA ALA A 244 19.26 -12.03 22.78
C ALA A 244 19.50 -12.99 21.60
N GLY A 245 19.95 -12.46 20.46
CA GLY A 245 20.31 -13.23 19.27
C GLY A 245 20.56 -12.35 18.06
N HIS A 246 20.57 -12.96 16.87
CA HIS A 246 20.80 -12.24 15.62
C HIS A 246 19.94 -12.78 14.47
N THR A 247 19.81 -11.97 13.41
CA THR A 247 19.21 -12.37 12.12
C THR A 247 19.99 -11.73 10.97
N PHE A 248 19.67 -12.10 9.74
CA PHE A 248 20.29 -11.58 8.53
C PHE A 248 19.26 -10.89 7.65
N LEU A 249 19.65 -9.78 7.03
CA LEU A 249 18.81 -9.04 6.09
C LEU A 249 19.56 -8.81 4.77
N ASP A 250 18.98 -9.24 3.64
CA ASP A 250 19.47 -8.86 2.32
C ASP A 250 19.10 -7.40 2.04
N VAL A 251 20.08 -6.53 2.21
CA VAL A 251 19.99 -5.12 1.93
C VAL A 251 20.18 -4.92 0.44
N GLN A 252 19.13 -4.49 -0.26
CA GLN A 252 19.24 -4.13 -1.67
C GLN A 252 20.03 -2.83 -1.88
N ALA A 253 20.69 -2.72 -3.03
CA ALA A 253 21.38 -1.49 -3.41
C ALA A 253 20.39 -0.35 -3.71
N ASN A 254 20.75 0.88 -3.36
CA ASN A 254 20.07 2.09 -3.82
C ASN A 254 21.09 3.24 -3.99
N LYS A 255 20.63 4.46 -4.34
CA LYS A 255 21.50 5.63 -4.44
C LYS A 255 22.14 5.94 -3.08
N GLY A 256 23.37 5.48 -2.88
CA GLY A 256 24.18 5.69 -1.66
C GLY A 256 24.37 4.45 -0.78
N ARG A 257 23.65 3.35 -1.04
CA ARG A 257 23.77 2.12 -0.24
C ARG A 257 24.17 0.93 -1.10
N LYS A 258 25.24 0.24 -0.69
CA LYS A 258 25.68 -1.00 -1.36
C LYS A 258 24.79 -2.18 -0.97
N LYS A 259 24.57 -3.09 -1.94
CA LYS A 259 23.94 -4.39 -1.66
C LYS A 259 24.83 -5.19 -0.70
N ARG A 260 24.25 -5.76 0.35
CA ARG A 260 24.97 -6.58 1.33
C ARG A 260 24.02 -7.46 2.14
N ILE A 261 24.53 -8.51 2.77
CA ILE A 261 23.82 -9.23 3.81
C ILE A 261 24.21 -8.60 5.15
N ALA A 262 23.29 -7.90 5.78
CA ALA A 262 23.51 -7.26 7.08
C ALA A 262 23.22 -8.25 8.22
N LYS A 263 24.19 -8.45 9.12
CA LYS A 263 23.98 -9.19 10.37
C LYS A 263 23.38 -8.25 11.41
N LEU A 264 22.21 -8.58 11.93
CA LEU A 264 21.42 -7.73 12.81
C LEU A 264 21.33 -8.37 14.19
N ASN A 265 21.95 -7.76 15.20
CA ASN A 265 21.76 -8.13 16.59
C ASN A 265 20.38 -7.65 17.09
N ILE A 266 19.74 -8.50 17.87
CA ILE A 266 18.41 -8.29 18.43
C ILE A 266 18.51 -8.28 19.96
N SER A 267 18.01 -7.20 20.56
CA SER A 267 17.82 -7.07 22.01
C SER A 267 16.41 -6.58 22.28
N PHE A 268 15.78 -7.00 23.38
CA PHE A 268 14.43 -6.56 23.70
C PHE A 268 14.17 -6.51 25.21
N SER A 269 13.22 -5.69 25.62
CA SER A 269 12.75 -5.60 27.01
C SER A 269 11.33 -5.06 27.06
N LYS A 270 10.60 -5.42 28.11
CA LYS A 270 9.38 -4.71 28.51
C LYS A 270 9.75 -3.34 29.09
N ILE A 271 8.94 -2.35 28.80
CA ILE A 271 9.08 -0.98 29.28
C ILE A 271 7.70 -0.35 29.54
N THR A 272 7.69 0.70 30.34
CA THR A 272 6.54 1.62 30.43
C THR A 272 7.01 2.96 29.92
N LEU A 273 6.31 3.50 28.91
CA LEU A 273 6.54 4.86 28.44
C LEU A 273 5.73 5.80 29.33
N PRO A 274 6.37 6.66 30.14
CA PRO A 274 5.66 7.56 31.03
C PRO A 274 4.97 8.68 30.24
N LYS A 275 4.03 9.35 30.91
CA LYS A 275 3.40 10.56 30.37
C LYS A 275 4.46 11.60 30.03
N THR A 276 4.26 12.34 28.95
CA THR A 276 5.12 13.50 28.64
C THR A 276 4.44 14.80 29.08
N LYS A 277 5.22 15.84 29.39
CA LYS A 277 4.70 17.18 29.73
C LYS A 277 3.74 17.74 28.67
N ASN A 278 3.90 17.34 27.41
CA ASN A 278 3.11 17.80 26.27
C ASN A 278 1.88 16.92 25.97
N GLU A 279 1.79 15.73 26.57
CA GLU A 279 0.71 14.74 26.38
C GLU A 279 0.09 14.32 27.73
N LYS A 280 -0.17 15.29 28.63
CA LYS A 280 -0.65 15.03 30.01
C LYS A 280 -1.94 14.19 30.07
N ASP A 281 -2.79 14.34 29.06
CA ASP A 281 -4.09 13.67 28.95
C ASP A 281 -3.97 12.22 28.47
N ASN A 282 -2.80 11.80 27.96
CA ASN A 282 -2.58 10.43 27.53
C ASN A 282 -1.98 9.60 28.67
N PRO A 283 -2.53 8.41 28.98
CA PRO A 283 -1.96 7.55 30.01
C PRO A 283 -0.59 6.99 29.59
N PRO A 284 0.24 6.55 30.55
CA PRO A 284 1.45 5.77 30.27
C PRO A 284 1.13 4.54 29.42
N VAL A 285 2.06 4.13 28.59
CA VAL A 285 1.89 2.98 27.69
C VAL A 285 2.85 1.87 28.09
N ASN A 286 2.29 0.73 28.50
CA ASN A 286 3.05 -0.51 28.69
C ASN A 286 3.30 -1.15 27.32
N CYS A 287 4.55 -1.38 26.98
CA CYS A 287 4.92 -1.95 25.68
C CYS A 287 6.27 -2.66 25.76
N SER A 288 6.63 -3.35 24.69
CA SER A 288 7.97 -3.90 24.48
C SER A 288 8.77 -2.98 23.58
N VAL A 289 10.08 -2.88 23.84
CA VAL A 289 11.04 -2.27 22.92
C VAL A 289 11.97 -3.32 22.36
N ILE A 290 12.22 -3.26 21.05
CA ILE A 290 13.16 -4.11 20.34
C ILE A 290 14.22 -3.23 19.68
N GLN A 291 15.49 -3.53 19.95
CA GLN A 291 16.62 -3.02 19.20
C GLN A 291 16.94 -3.97 18.06
N VAL A 292 17.11 -3.40 16.87
CA VAL A 292 17.71 -4.06 15.72
C VAL A 292 18.94 -3.25 15.35
N LEU A 293 20.12 -3.84 15.51
CA LEU A 293 21.39 -3.16 15.26
C LEU A 293 22.25 -4.00 14.32
N GLU A 294 22.62 -3.42 13.17
CA GLU A 294 23.62 -4.03 12.30
C GLU A 294 24.98 -4.03 12.98
N THR A 295 25.54 -5.22 13.14
CA THR A 295 26.94 -5.42 13.49
C THR A 295 27.76 -5.60 12.23
N ASP A 296 29.06 -5.28 12.32
CA ASP A 296 30.01 -5.55 11.24
C ASP A 296 29.63 -4.82 9.93
N CYS A 297 29.05 -3.62 10.05
CA CYS A 297 28.70 -2.79 8.89
C CYS A 297 29.97 -2.35 8.15
N VAL A 298 29.98 -2.52 6.83
CA VAL A 298 31.11 -2.17 5.96
C VAL A 298 31.48 -0.69 6.13
N ASP A 299 32.79 -0.39 6.10
CA ASP A 299 33.32 0.97 6.18
C ASP A 299 32.61 1.94 5.23
N ASN A 300 32.33 3.15 5.71
CA ASN A 300 31.60 4.22 5.00
C ASN A 300 30.12 3.90 4.68
N GLN A 301 29.48 3.02 5.45
CA GLN A 301 28.03 2.82 5.44
C GLN A 301 27.44 3.06 6.83
N GLU A 302 26.34 3.78 6.91
CA GLU A 302 25.59 3.86 8.17
C GLU A 302 24.99 2.48 8.51
N PRO A 303 25.19 1.98 9.74
CA PRO A 303 24.62 0.72 10.18
C PRO A 303 23.09 0.83 10.28
N LEU A 304 22.38 -0.24 9.93
CA LEU A 304 20.97 -0.33 10.23
C LEU A 304 20.75 -0.26 11.74
N LYS A 305 19.88 0.68 12.14
CA LYS A 305 19.53 0.87 13.53
C LYS A 305 18.06 1.21 13.67
N TRP A 306 17.31 0.24 14.20
CA TRP A 306 15.89 0.41 14.53
C TRP A 306 15.68 0.22 16.03
N PHE A 307 14.87 1.09 16.59
CA PHE A 307 14.22 0.90 17.87
C PHE A 307 12.74 0.78 17.56
N ILE A 308 12.14 -0.36 17.86
CA ILE A 308 10.75 -0.66 17.55
C ILE A 308 10.00 -0.77 18.87
N LEU A 309 8.91 -0.01 19.00
CA LEU A 309 7.97 -0.07 20.11
C LEU A 309 6.78 -0.90 19.67
N THR A 310 6.33 -1.83 20.51
CA THR A 310 5.16 -2.64 20.21
C THR A 310 4.35 -2.97 21.46
N SER A 311 3.03 -2.94 21.37
CA SER A 311 2.15 -3.42 22.44
C SER A 311 2.11 -4.95 22.56
N LEU A 312 2.53 -5.66 21.51
CA LEU A 312 2.64 -7.12 21.51
C LEU A 312 3.66 -7.58 22.57
N ASP A 313 3.34 -8.69 23.23
CA ASP A 313 4.20 -9.27 24.25
C ASP A 313 5.44 -9.90 23.60
N VAL A 314 6.63 -9.52 24.07
CA VAL A 314 7.91 -10.02 23.57
C VAL A 314 8.65 -10.68 24.73
N ARG A 315 8.65 -12.01 24.75
CA ARG A 315 9.31 -12.81 25.81
C ARG A 315 10.52 -13.56 25.30
N THR A 316 10.54 -13.88 24.01
CA THR A 316 11.56 -14.69 23.36
C THR A 316 12.17 -13.99 22.15
N LEU A 317 13.33 -14.47 21.71
CA LEU A 317 13.94 -14.03 20.46
C LEU A 317 12.99 -14.22 19.27
N ASN A 318 12.23 -15.32 19.24
CA ASN A 318 11.29 -15.59 18.16
C ASN A 318 10.15 -14.56 18.10
N ASP A 319 9.64 -14.13 19.26
CA ASP A 319 8.66 -13.05 19.33
C ASP A 319 9.25 -11.76 18.74
N ALA A 320 10.46 -11.39 19.14
CA ALA A 320 11.13 -10.19 18.65
C ALA A 320 11.36 -10.25 17.13
N LEU A 321 11.82 -11.38 16.60
CA LEU A 321 12.01 -11.58 15.16
C LEU A 321 10.70 -11.49 14.38
N LYS A 322 9.59 -11.98 14.94
CA LYS A 322 8.25 -11.86 14.34
C LYS A 322 7.82 -10.39 14.23
N ILE A 323 8.05 -9.57 15.25
CA ILE A 323 7.77 -8.14 15.23
C ILE A 323 8.64 -7.41 14.20
N VAL A 324 9.94 -7.73 14.15
CA VAL A 324 10.86 -7.16 13.16
C VAL A 324 10.40 -7.51 11.73
N LYS A 325 9.94 -8.75 11.52
CA LYS A 325 9.37 -9.21 10.25
C LYS A 325 8.11 -8.42 9.88
N TYR A 326 7.16 -8.26 10.81
CA TYR A 326 5.96 -7.45 10.58
C TYR A 326 6.29 -5.99 10.26
N TYR A 327 7.25 -5.40 10.96
CA TYR A 327 7.70 -4.04 10.66
C TYR A 327 8.35 -3.94 9.27
N SER A 328 9.06 -4.97 8.82
CA SER A 328 9.70 -4.99 7.49
C SER A 328 8.68 -4.88 6.34
N PHE A 329 7.44 -5.34 6.56
CA PHE A 329 6.36 -5.23 5.59
C PHE A 329 5.79 -3.81 5.45
N ARG A 330 6.16 -2.86 6.33
CA ARG A 330 5.73 -1.45 6.22
C ARG A 330 6.01 -0.87 4.83
N TRP A 331 7.11 -1.27 4.18
CA TRP A 331 7.48 -0.81 2.84
C TRP A 331 6.42 -1.05 1.75
N ILE A 332 5.49 -2.01 1.95
CA ILE A 332 4.40 -2.27 1.00
C ILE A 332 3.56 -1.01 0.75
N ILE A 333 3.38 -0.16 1.75
CA ILE A 333 2.65 1.11 1.56
C ILE A 333 3.41 2.08 0.66
N GLU A 334 4.74 2.02 0.62
CA GLU A 334 5.54 2.83 -0.30
C GLU A 334 5.40 2.32 -1.74
N GLU A 335 5.30 1.02 -1.94
CA GLU A 335 4.94 0.45 -3.25
C GLU A 335 3.53 0.84 -3.67
N TYR A 336 2.57 0.87 -2.74
CA TYR A 336 1.22 1.37 -2.96
C TYR A 336 1.22 2.85 -3.36
N HIS A 337 1.95 3.71 -2.63
CA HIS A 337 2.14 5.11 -3.00
C HIS A 337 2.80 5.28 -4.37
N LYS A 338 3.81 4.45 -4.69
CA LYS A 338 4.47 4.45 -6.01
C LYS A 338 3.50 4.02 -7.12
N CYS A 339 2.62 3.05 -6.86
CA CYS A 339 1.56 2.65 -7.78
C CYS A 339 0.60 3.81 -8.05
N MET A 340 0.15 4.53 -7.02
CA MET A 340 -0.70 5.71 -7.19
C MET A 340 0.01 6.83 -7.99
N LYS A 341 1.26 7.15 -7.63
CA LYS A 341 2.01 8.26 -8.23
C LYS A 341 2.53 7.95 -9.64
N THR A 342 3.41 6.95 -9.73
CA THR A 342 4.11 6.59 -10.97
C THR A 342 3.22 5.76 -11.87
N GLY A 343 2.50 4.80 -11.29
CA GLY A 343 1.55 3.97 -12.03
C GLY A 343 0.44 4.86 -12.59
N PHE A 344 -0.50 5.28 -11.75
CA PHE A 344 -1.67 6.05 -12.22
C PHE A 344 -1.37 7.51 -12.61
N ARG A 345 -0.07 7.89 -12.66
CA ARG A 345 0.39 9.22 -13.07
C ARG A 345 -0.33 10.34 -12.32
N LEU A 346 -0.64 10.12 -11.04
CA LEU A 346 -1.47 11.01 -10.24
C LEU A 346 -0.92 12.45 -10.22
N GLU A 347 0.40 12.60 -10.13
CA GLU A 347 1.06 13.92 -10.14
C GLU A 347 1.04 14.62 -11.51
N GLN A 348 0.73 13.89 -12.59
CA GLN A 348 0.62 14.44 -13.95
C GLN A 348 -0.82 14.82 -14.33
N THR A 349 -1.79 14.59 -13.44
CA THR A 349 -3.19 14.94 -13.71
C THR A 349 -3.35 16.43 -13.98
N GLN A 350 -4.24 16.79 -14.91
CA GLN A 350 -4.52 18.18 -15.34
C GLN A 350 -5.91 18.66 -14.88
N LEU A 351 -6.49 18.00 -13.86
CA LEU A 351 -7.79 18.37 -13.30
C LEU A 351 -7.71 19.66 -12.49
N LYS A 352 -8.46 20.69 -12.90
CA LYS A 352 -8.33 22.07 -12.38
C LYS A 352 -9.09 22.38 -11.07
N LYS A 353 -9.58 21.38 -10.35
CA LYS A 353 -10.30 21.57 -9.08
C LYS A 353 -9.91 20.47 -8.10
N LEU A 354 -9.79 20.81 -6.82
CA LEU A 354 -9.47 19.85 -5.77
C LEU A 354 -10.49 18.72 -5.68
N GLN A 355 -11.80 19.03 -5.72
CA GLN A 355 -12.86 18.03 -5.73
C GLN A 355 -12.70 16.99 -6.85
N ARG A 356 -12.28 17.41 -8.04
CA ARG A 356 -12.05 16.51 -9.18
C ARG A 356 -10.87 15.57 -8.91
N ILE A 357 -9.84 16.07 -8.24
CA ILE A 357 -8.66 15.28 -7.84
C ILE A 357 -9.04 14.29 -6.74
N GLU A 358 -9.83 14.71 -5.76
CA GLU A 358 -10.39 13.85 -4.72
C GLU A 358 -11.24 12.72 -5.34
N ASN A 359 -12.13 13.04 -6.28
CA ASN A 359 -12.93 12.03 -6.99
C ASN A 359 -12.06 11.07 -7.80
N LEU A 360 -10.99 11.56 -8.44
CA LEU A 360 -10.02 10.72 -9.14
C LEU A 360 -9.30 9.74 -8.18
N LEU A 361 -8.97 10.18 -6.96
CA LEU A 361 -8.34 9.32 -5.94
C LEU A 361 -9.23 8.15 -5.55
N GLY A 362 -10.56 8.31 -5.59
CA GLY A 362 -11.52 7.23 -5.31
C GLY A 362 -11.34 6.02 -6.23
N PHE A 363 -10.92 6.23 -7.49
CA PHE A 363 -10.59 5.16 -8.42
C PHE A 363 -9.16 4.67 -8.28
N ILE A 364 -8.19 5.60 -8.18
CA ILE A 364 -6.76 5.28 -8.12
C ILE A 364 -6.41 4.47 -6.88
N ALA A 365 -7.00 4.77 -5.73
CA ALA A 365 -6.72 4.11 -4.47
C ALA A 365 -7.05 2.60 -4.55
N ILE A 366 -8.28 2.29 -4.93
CA ILE A 366 -8.77 0.90 -5.07
C ILE A 366 -8.00 0.17 -6.18
N SER A 367 -7.83 0.82 -7.34
CA SER A 367 -7.14 0.19 -8.48
C SER A 367 -5.68 -0.10 -8.16
N SER A 368 -5.03 0.71 -7.32
CA SER A 368 -3.66 0.44 -6.85
C SER A 368 -3.57 -0.79 -5.95
N VAL A 369 -4.59 -1.05 -5.11
CA VAL A 369 -4.68 -2.31 -4.34
C VAL A 369 -4.77 -3.50 -5.29
N LYS A 370 -5.69 -3.46 -6.27
CA LYS A 370 -5.90 -4.56 -7.23
C LYS A 370 -4.63 -4.85 -8.05
N LEU A 371 -3.91 -3.82 -8.46
CA LEU A 371 -2.64 -3.98 -9.19
C LEU A 371 -1.53 -4.61 -8.33
N LEU A 372 -1.46 -4.30 -7.04
CA LEU A 372 -0.49 -4.95 -6.16
C LEU A 372 -0.92 -6.39 -5.81
N GLN A 373 -2.23 -6.65 -5.71
CA GLN A 373 -2.75 -8.01 -5.55
C GLN A 373 -2.36 -8.92 -6.70
N LEU A 374 -2.40 -8.42 -7.95
CA LEU A 374 -1.91 -9.15 -9.13
C LEU A 374 -0.47 -9.64 -8.97
N ARG A 375 0.41 -8.79 -8.44
CA ARG A 375 1.81 -9.15 -8.16
C ARG A 375 1.90 -10.19 -7.03
N ASP A 376 1.02 -10.10 -6.02
CA ASP A 376 1.08 -10.96 -4.84
C ASP A 376 0.54 -12.38 -5.10
N ILE A 377 -0.25 -12.60 -6.16
CA ILE A 377 -0.73 -13.93 -6.61
C ILE A 377 0.42 -14.95 -6.72
N VAL A 378 1.52 -14.56 -7.38
CA VAL A 378 2.68 -15.42 -7.59
C VAL A 378 3.36 -15.81 -6.29
N ARG A 379 3.29 -14.93 -5.28
CA ARG A 379 4.04 -15.09 -4.04
C ARG A 379 3.35 -16.05 -3.07
N ASN A 380 2.05 -16.26 -3.22
CA ASN A 380 1.26 -17.12 -2.35
C ASN A 380 1.35 -18.60 -2.75
N ASN A 381 1.34 -18.91 -4.06
CA ASN A 381 1.45 -20.28 -4.55
C ASN A 381 2.11 -20.35 -5.95
N PRO A 382 3.43 -20.11 -6.06
CA PRO A 382 4.11 -19.96 -7.35
C PRO A 382 4.05 -21.21 -8.23
N GLU A 383 3.96 -22.39 -7.61
CA GLU A 383 3.96 -23.69 -8.28
C GLU A 383 2.55 -24.16 -8.69
N ALA A 384 1.50 -23.42 -8.31
CA ALA A 384 0.14 -23.77 -8.71
C ALA A 384 -0.02 -23.73 -10.23
N GLU A 385 -0.91 -24.58 -10.76
CA GLU A 385 -1.17 -24.62 -12.19
C GLU A 385 -1.74 -23.27 -12.65
N ALA A 386 -1.17 -22.68 -13.70
CA ALA A 386 -1.63 -21.38 -14.20
C ALA A 386 -3.13 -21.40 -14.55
N GLN A 387 -3.66 -22.56 -14.96
CA GLN A 387 -5.06 -22.71 -15.33
C GLN A 387 -6.03 -22.57 -14.15
N GLU A 388 -5.54 -22.69 -12.90
CA GLU A 388 -6.31 -22.34 -11.70
C GLU A 388 -6.53 -20.84 -11.56
N TYR A 389 -5.80 -20.00 -12.30
CA TYR A 389 -5.82 -18.55 -12.14
C TYR A 389 -6.17 -17.80 -13.42
N VAL A 390 -5.72 -18.27 -14.58
CA VAL A 390 -5.93 -17.63 -15.89
C VAL A 390 -6.66 -18.54 -16.86
N GLU A 391 -7.32 -17.94 -17.85
CA GLU A 391 -8.02 -18.68 -18.89
C GLU A 391 -7.04 -19.57 -19.67
N LYS A 392 -7.51 -20.76 -20.07
CA LYS A 392 -6.72 -21.68 -20.90
C LYS A 392 -6.26 -21.04 -22.22
N GLU A 393 -7.06 -20.13 -22.75
CA GLU A 393 -6.71 -19.36 -23.94
C GLU A 393 -5.51 -18.43 -23.68
N ASP A 394 -5.48 -17.76 -22.52
CA ASP A 394 -4.39 -16.87 -22.17
C ASP A 394 -3.05 -17.63 -22.06
N ILE A 395 -3.08 -18.81 -21.46
CA ILE A 395 -1.96 -19.77 -21.41
C ILE A 395 -1.49 -20.12 -22.83
N ASN A 396 -2.42 -20.39 -23.74
CA ASN A 396 -2.08 -20.75 -25.12
C ASN A 396 -1.47 -19.58 -25.90
N ILE A 397 -1.93 -18.35 -25.68
CA ILE A 397 -1.34 -17.15 -26.29
C ILE A 397 0.10 -16.98 -25.83
N VAL A 398 0.37 -17.09 -24.52
CA VAL A 398 1.74 -17.02 -23.98
C VAL A 398 2.62 -18.13 -24.57
N ARG A 399 2.11 -19.36 -24.66
CA ARG A 399 2.84 -20.49 -25.27
C ARG A 399 3.18 -20.25 -26.73
N ALA A 400 2.22 -19.78 -27.52
CA ALA A 400 2.43 -19.49 -28.93
C ALA A 400 3.46 -18.38 -29.11
N TYR A 401 3.35 -17.30 -28.34
CA TYR A 401 4.26 -16.16 -28.40
C TYR A 401 5.71 -16.53 -28.04
N TYR A 402 5.91 -17.29 -26.96
CA TYR A 402 7.23 -17.73 -26.50
C TYR A 402 7.71 -19.06 -27.10
N LYS A 403 6.93 -19.68 -27.99
CA LYS A 403 7.21 -20.99 -28.61
C LYS A 403 7.52 -22.09 -27.58
N ILE A 404 6.66 -22.20 -26.56
CA ILE A 404 6.83 -23.16 -25.46
C ILE A 404 6.15 -24.49 -25.80
N GLU A 405 6.93 -25.58 -25.83
CA GLU A 405 6.43 -26.93 -26.16
C GLU A 405 5.78 -27.66 -24.96
N LYS A 406 6.14 -27.29 -23.72
CA LYS A 406 5.64 -27.98 -22.51
C LYS A 406 4.17 -27.63 -22.20
N LYS A 407 3.38 -28.67 -21.89
CA LYS A 407 1.97 -28.58 -21.49
C LYS A 407 1.73 -28.07 -20.06
N GLU A 408 2.74 -28.08 -19.20
CA GLU A 408 2.62 -27.59 -17.83
C GLU A 408 3.14 -26.15 -17.74
N MET A 409 2.33 -25.27 -17.18
CA MET A 409 2.71 -23.89 -16.90
C MET A 409 2.19 -23.52 -15.52
N THR A 410 3.11 -23.16 -14.63
CA THR A 410 2.76 -22.63 -13.30
C THR A 410 2.41 -21.16 -13.39
N ILE A 411 1.73 -20.63 -12.38
CA ILE A 411 1.37 -19.20 -12.33
C ILE A 411 2.60 -18.28 -12.26
N ASP A 412 3.67 -18.69 -11.56
CA ASP A 412 4.95 -17.95 -11.58
C ASP A 412 5.52 -17.85 -12.99
N ARG A 413 5.59 -18.97 -13.72
CA ARG A 413 6.12 -18.98 -15.09
C ARG A 413 5.27 -18.12 -16.01
N PHE A 414 3.94 -18.26 -15.94
CA PHE A 414 3.03 -17.44 -16.73
C PHE A 414 3.28 -15.94 -16.49
N LEU A 415 3.30 -15.49 -15.23
CA LEU A 415 3.49 -14.08 -14.92
C LEU A 415 4.91 -13.58 -15.18
N ARG A 416 5.95 -14.42 -15.12
CA ARG A 416 7.29 -14.06 -15.61
C ARG A 416 7.33 -13.87 -17.11
N TYR A 417 6.59 -14.66 -17.89
CA TYR A 417 6.46 -14.45 -19.33
C TYR A 417 5.73 -13.15 -19.62
N ILE A 418 4.63 -12.88 -18.93
CA ILE A 418 3.98 -11.58 -19.01
C ILE A 418 4.97 -10.47 -18.68
N ALA A 419 5.68 -10.55 -17.54
CA ALA A 419 6.64 -9.52 -17.15
C ALA A 419 7.77 -9.33 -18.17
N GLN A 420 8.20 -10.39 -18.85
CA GLN A 420 9.20 -10.31 -19.93
C GLN A 420 8.69 -9.50 -21.13
N MET A 421 7.40 -9.60 -21.47
CA MET A 421 6.77 -8.72 -22.46
C MET A 421 6.85 -7.24 -22.04
N GLY A 422 6.88 -6.98 -20.72
CA GLY A 422 7.07 -5.65 -20.11
C GLY A 422 8.53 -5.28 -19.84
N GLY A 423 9.50 -6.04 -20.38
CA GLY A 423 10.93 -5.74 -20.28
C GLY A 423 11.66 -6.33 -19.07
N PHE A 424 11.04 -7.22 -18.29
CA PHE A 424 11.75 -8.01 -17.28
C PHE A 424 12.69 -9.01 -17.96
N LEU A 425 14.00 -8.96 -17.69
CA LEU A 425 14.96 -9.80 -18.40
C LEU A 425 15.06 -11.24 -17.88
N ASN A 426 14.55 -11.51 -16.68
CA ASN A 426 14.57 -12.82 -16.03
C ASN A 426 15.97 -13.48 -15.98
N ARG A 427 17.02 -12.70 -15.71
CA ARG A 427 18.39 -13.22 -15.51
C ARG A 427 18.49 -13.95 -14.16
N LYS A 428 19.49 -14.81 -14.02
CA LYS A 428 19.69 -15.69 -12.84
C LYS A 428 19.59 -14.98 -11.46
N ASN A 429 19.90 -13.68 -11.40
CA ASN A 429 19.90 -12.88 -10.17
C ASN A 429 18.90 -11.70 -10.17
N ASP A 430 17.98 -11.63 -11.14
CA ASP A 430 17.00 -10.53 -11.22
C ASP A 430 15.90 -10.65 -10.15
N GLY A 431 15.73 -11.83 -9.54
CA GLY A 431 14.71 -12.08 -8.52
C GLY A 431 13.30 -12.19 -9.12
N ASN A 432 12.32 -11.62 -8.42
CA ASN A 432 10.92 -11.61 -8.84
C ASN A 432 10.59 -10.33 -9.62
N PRO A 433 9.76 -10.41 -10.67
CA PRO A 433 9.36 -9.23 -11.42
C PRO A 433 8.60 -8.23 -10.54
N GLY A 434 8.89 -6.94 -10.72
CA GLY A 434 8.14 -5.87 -10.07
C GLY A 434 6.77 -5.64 -10.72
N TRP A 435 5.85 -5.01 -9.99
CA TRP A 435 4.50 -4.73 -10.50
C TRP A 435 4.50 -3.91 -11.80
N GLN A 436 5.51 -3.06 -12.02
CA GLN A 436 5.65 -2.26 -13.24
C GLN A 436 5.87 -3.15 -14.49
N SER A 437 6.81 -4.08 -14.42
CA SER A 437 7.11 -4.97 -15.55
C SER A 437 5.97 -5.96 -15.79
N ILE A 438 5.38 -6.53 -14.73
CA ILE A 438 4.18 -7.37 -14.83
C ILE A 438 3.09 -6.62 -15.58
N TRP A 439 2.83 -5.36 -15.18
CA TRP A 439 1.77 -4.59 -15.79
C TRP A 439 2.03 -4.19 -17.24
N GLU A 440 3.20 -3.62 -17.56
CA GLU A 440 3.51 -3.24 -18.95
C GLU A 440 3.44 -4.45 -19.87
N GLY A 441 3.87 -5.61 -19.37
CA GLY A 441 3.69 -6.88 -20.04
C GLY A 441 2.23 -7.30 -20.21
N TRP A 442 1.42 -7.13 -19.15
CA TRP A 442 0.00 -7.44 -19.19
C TRP A 442 -0.73 -6.60 -20.24
N LYS A 443 -0.39 -5.33 -20.36
CA LYS A 443 -0.94 -4.44 -21.38
C LYS A 443 -0.60 -4.90 -22.80
N PHE A 444 0.66 -5.30 -23.03
CA PHE A 444 1.07 -5.88 -24.30
C PHE A 444 0.27 -7.17 -24.59
N PHE A 445 0.14 -8.02 -23.58
CA PHE A 445 -0.61 -9.27 -23.63
C PHE A 445 -2.11 -9.07 -23.97
N LEU A 446 -2.77 -8.08 -23.38
CA LEU A 446 -4.17 -7.73 -23.71
C LEU A 446 -4.33 -7.35 -25.19
N GLY A 447 -3.34 -6.67 -25.79
CA GLY A 447 -3.33 -6.38 -27.21
C GLY A 447 -3.27 -7.66 -28.08
N MET A 448 -2.48 -8.64 -27.65
CA MET A 448 -2.44 -9.95 -28.32
C MET A 448 -3.76 -10.71 -28.17
N LYS A 449 -4.37 -10.69 -26.98
CA LYS A 449 -5.68 -11.28 -26.72
C LYS A 449 -6.76 -10.71 -27.63
N GLU A 450 -6.78 -9.38 -27.80
CA GLU A 450 -7.69 -8.72 -28.75
C GLU A 450 -7.41 -9.15 -30.20
N GLY A 451 -6.14 -9.27 -30.60
CA GLY A 451 -5.77 -9.77 -31.93
C GLY A 451 -6.27 -11.19 -32.20
N VAL A 452 -6.11 -12.10 -31.25
CA VAL A 452 -6.63 -13.49 -31.35
C VAL A 452 -8.15 -13.50 -31.43
N LYS A 453 -8.83 -12.65 -30.65
CA LYS A 453 -10.28 -12.50 -30.72
C LYS A 453 -10.74 -12.02 -32.11
N LEU A 454 -10.12 -10.97 -32.66
CA LEU A 454 -10.43 -10.45 -33.99
C LEU A 454 -10.17 -11.50 -35.09
N GLN A 455 -9.09 -12.26 -34.97
CA GLN A 455 -8.79 -13.36 -35.89
C GLN A 455 -9.89 -14.44 -35.85
N LYS A 456 -10.35 -14.82 -34.66
CA LYS A 456 -11.45 -15.79 -34.50
C LYS A 456 -12.78 -15.29 -35.06
N GLU A 457 -13.02 -13.97 -35.00
CA GLU A 457 -14.19 -13.30 -35.59
C GLU A 457 -14.07 -13.14 -37.12
N GLY A 458 -12.98 -13.61 -37.74
CA GLY A 458 -12.76 -13.53 -39.19
C GLY A 458 -12.39 -12.13 -39.68
N LEU A 459 -12.09 -11.20 -38.76
CA LEU A 459 -11.65 -9.84 -39.07
C LEU A 459 -10.13 -9.84 -39.30
N ILE A 460 -9.72 -10.45 -40.41
CA ILE A 460 -8.31 -10.49 -40.83
C ILE A 460 -8.11 -9.38 -41.87
N TYR A 461 -7.19 -8.45 -41.61
CA TYR A 461 -6.61 -7.64 -42.68
C TYR A 461 -5.47 -8.46 -43.30
N GLY A 462 -5.70 -8.95 -44.52
CA GLY A 462 -4.69 -9.62 -45.35
C GLY A 462 -3.77 -8.62 -46.02
#